data_AF-A0A842Q415-F1
#
_entry.id   AF-A0A842Q415-F1
#
_cell.length_a   1.000
_cell.length_b   1.000
_cell.length_c   1.000
_cell.angle_alpha   90.00
_cell.angle_beta   90.00
_cell.angle_gamma   90.00
#
_symmetry.space_group_name_H-M   'P 1'
#
loop_
_entity.id
_entity.type
_entity.pdbx_description
1 polymer ?
#
loop_
_entity_poly.entity_id
_entity_poly.type
_entity_poly.pdbx_seq_one_letter_code
_entity_poly.pdbx_strand_id
1 'polypeptide(L)'
;HRASDGETGQTGPQTAWKLGYTFLGNVIDYDVDIERRLVRAKRLITLQGFYDILEEVEAQLPVFITIDPSYKPSFKTISQRLAFVKYKKEAINRAQDYKRYLKIFNAQQLGVDLKFVGLPGSPTIVYKVEKIPKAKASRKAEIVDGSDSEQIRKVVTKIHEVLGEMIIR
;
A
#
# COMPACT_ATOMS: atom_id res chain seq x y z
N HIS A 1 -1.77 1.13 -0.43
CA HIS A 1 -3.01 1.90 -0.68
C HIS A 1 -3.55 2.62 0.57
N ARG A 2 -3.22 2.18 1.80
CA ARG A 2 -3.56 2.86 3.06
C ARG A 2 -2.33 3.43 3.76
N ALA A 3 -2.51 4.46 4.59
CA ALA A 3 -1.47 4.94 5.51
C ALA A 3 -1.34 3.96 6.69
N SER A 4 -0.12 3.72 7.17
CA SER A 4 0.18 2.71 8.21
C SER A 4 -0.28 3.10 9.62
N ASP A 5 -0.60 4.37 9.83
CA ASP A 5 -1.04 4.92 11.10
C ASP A 5 -2.57 4.87 11.24
N GLY A 6 -3.30 5.43 10.27
CA GLY A 6 -4.77 5.47 10.29
C GLY A 6 -5.44 4.25 9.67
N GLU A 7 -4.74 3.53 8.79
CA GLU A 7 -5.16 2.27 8.14
C GLU A 7 -6.54 2.27 7.44
N THR A 8 -7.16 3.43 7.20
CA THR A 8 -8.54 3.50 6.69
C THR A 8 -8.67 3.13 5.20
N GLY A 9 -7.65 3.44 4.40
CA GLY A 9 -7.71 3.31 2.93
C GLY A 9 -8.71 4.27 2.25
N GLN A 10 -9.23 5.28 2.95
CA GLN A 10 -10.33 6.12 2.47
C GLN A 10 -9.89 7.38 1.70
N THR A 11 -8.72 7.93 1.99
CA THR A 11 -8.26 9.22 1.42
C THR A 11 -8.21 9.20 -0.11
N GLY A 12 -7.69 8.13 -0.69
CA GLY A 12 -7.59 7.97 -2.15
C GLY A 12 -8.94 8.05 -2.86
N PRO A 13 -9.90 7.13 -2.59
CA PRO A 13 -11.20 7.15 -3.25
C PRO A 13 -12.01 8.42 -2.95
N GLN A 14 -11.93 8.98 -1.73
CA GLN A 14 -12.61 10.25 -1.41
C GLN A 14 -12.06 11.42 -2.22
N THR A 15 -10.73 11.49 -2.39
CA THR A 15 -10.08 12.52 -3.22
C THR A 15 -10.51 12.38 -4.68
N ALA A 16 -10.50 11.15 -5.22
CA ALA A 16 -10.93 10.87 -6.58
C ALA A 16 -12.39 11.30 -6.80
N TRP A 17 -13.28 10.97 -5.87
CA TRP A 17 -14.68 11.37 -5.91
C TRP A 17 -14.86 12.89 -5.90
N LYS A 18 -14.14 13.61 -5.02
CA LYS A 18 -14.19 15.08 -4.94
C LYS A 18 -13.67 15.76 -6.22
N LEU A 19 -12.69 15.15 -6.89
CA LEU A 19 -12.15 15.64 -8.16
C LEU A 19 -12.96 15.19 -9.39
N GLY A 20 -13.93 14.28 -9.21
CA GLY A 20 -14.69 13.69 -10.32
C GLY A 20 -13.84 12.78 -11.23
N TYR A 21 -12.78 12.17 -10.70
CA TYR A 21 -11.88 11.30 -11.46
C TYR A 21 -12.24 9.83 -11.28
N THR A 22 -12.08 9.05 -12.35
CA THR A 22 -12.12 7.59 -12.28
C THR A 22 -11.08 7.10 -11.28
N PHE A 23 -11.49 6.22 -10.37
CA PHE A 23 -10.63 5.71 -9.30
C PHE A 23 -10.22 4.26 -9.58
N LEU A 24 -8.91 3.99 -9.58
CA LEU A 24 -8.35 2.64 -9.65
C LEU A 24 -7.62 2.33 -8.34
N GLY A 25 -8.20 1.44 -7.53
CA GLY A 25 -7.62 0.99 -6.27
C GLY A 25 -6.80 -0.28 -6.39
N ASN A 26 -5.87 -0.49 -5.46
CA ASN A 26 -5.05 -1.71 -5.33
C ASN A 26 -4.23 -2.03 -6.59
N VAL A 27 -3.71 -1.01 -7.26
CA VAL A 27 -2.92 -1.19 -8.49
C VAL A 27 -1.52 -1.72 -8.16
N ILE A 28 -1.13 -2.80 -8.81
CA ILE A 28 0.18 -3.47 -8.68
C ILE A 28 1.09 -3.32 -9.90
N ASP A 29 0.53 -2.93 -11.05
CA ASP A 29 1.25 -2.58 -12.28
C ASP A 29 0.36 -1.68 -13.13
N TYR A 30 0.93 -0.78 -13.91
CA TYR A 30 0.17 0.05 -14.84
C TYR A 30 1.03 0.56 -15.99
N ASP A 31 0.39 0.83 -17.13
CA ASP A 31 0.97 1.46 -18.30
C ASP A 31 0.10 2.64 -18.74
N VAL A 32 0.73 3.74 -19.16
CA VAL A 32 0.06 4.97 -19.52
C VAL A 32 0.34 5.30 -20.99
N ASP A 33 -0.71 5.26 -21.79
CA ASP A 33 -0.71 5.71 -23.18
C ASP A 33 -1.13 7.18 -23.23
N ILE A 34 -0.15 8.07 -23.38
CA ILE A 34 -0.39 9.53 -23.41
C ILE A 34 -1.09 9.96 -24.70
N GLU A 35 -0.80 9.31 -25.83
CA GLU A 35 -1.41 9.66 -27.12
C GLU A 35 -2.90 9.30 -27.13
N ARG A 36 -3.24 8.11 -26.66
CA ARG A 36 -4.64 7.65 -26.55
C ARG A 36 -5.34 8.10 -25.28
N ARG A 37 -4.63 8.79 -24.38
CA ARG A 37 -5.10 9.23 -23.06
C ARG A 37 -5.71 8.10 -22.23
N LEU A 38 -5.07 6.94 -22.21
CA LEU A 38 -5.60 5.73 -21.58
C LEU A 38 -4.58 5.13 -20.60
N VAL A 39 -5.07 4.58 -19.49
CA VAL A 39 -4.28 3.80 -18.54
C VAL A 39 -4.78 2.37 -18.55
N ARG A 40 -3.86 1.41 -18.65
CA ARG A 40 -4.12 -0.01 -18.40
C ARG A 40 -3.48 -0.37 -17.06
N ALA A 41 -4.25 -0.92 -16.13
CA ALA A 41 -3.77 -1.23 -14.80
C ALA A 41 -4.09 -2.67 -14.40
N LYS A 42 -3.16 -3.31 -13.70
CA LYS A 42 -3.34 -4.59 -13.02
C LYS A 42 -3.65 -4.32 -11.55
N ARG A 43 -4.71 -4.92 -11.03
CA ARG A 43 -5.19 -4.76 -9.66
C ARG A 43 -5.16 -6.10 -8.94
N LEU A 44 -4.73 -6.08 -7.69
CA LEU A 44 -4.77 -7.24 -6.80
C LEU A 44 -5.96 -7.11 -5.85
N ILE A 45 -6.87 -8.08 -5.92
CA ILE A 45 -8.06 -8.16 -5.08
C ILE A 45 -7.92 -9.37 -4.17
N THR A 46 -7.75 -9.11 -2.87
CA THR A 46 -7.69 -10.13 -1.82
C THR A 46 -8.94 -10.02 -0.98
N LEU A 47 -9.74 -11.09 -0.93
CA LEU A 47 -10.94 -11.20 -0.11
C LEU A 47 -10.73 -12.31 0.92
N GLN A 48 -11.10 -12.06 2.17
CA GLN A 48 -10.91 -13.04 3.24
C GLN A 48 -11.67 -14.34 2.93
N GLY A 49 -10.96 -15.46 2.95
CA GLY A 49 -11.54 -16.77 2.62
C GLY A 49 -11.66 -17.05 1.12
N PHE A 50 -11.10 -16.20 0.26
CA PHE A 50 -11.04 -16.39 -1.18
C PHE A 50 -9.60 -16.41 -1.68
N TYR A 51 -9.39 -16.96 -2.88
CA TYR A 51 -8.11 -16.86 -3.56
C TYR A 51 -7.89 -15.43 -4.08
N ASP A 52 -6.62 -15.04 -4.19
CA ASP A 52 -6.26 -13.73 -4.75
C ASP A 52 -6.65 -13.64 -6.23
N ILE A 53 -7.26 -12.52 -6.60
CA ILE A 53 -7.71 -12.26 -7.96
C ILE A 53 -6.86 -11.14 -8.56
N LEU A 54 -6.31 -11.39 -9.74
CA LEU A 54 -5.68 -10.38 -10.58
C LEU A 54 -6.66 -9.89 -11.64
N GLU A 55 -6.94 -8.60 -11.62
CA GLU A 55 -7.86 -7.94 -12.56
C GLU A 55 -7.07 -6.97 -13.46
N GLU A 56 -7.33 -7.00 -14.77
CA GLU A 56 -6.82 -6.02 -15.72
C GLU A 56 -7.94 -5.08 -16.14
N VAL A 57 -7.74 -3.78 -15.95
CA VAL A 57 -8.73 -2.73 -16.23
C VAL A 57 -8.14 -1.60 -17.06
N GLU A 58 -9.02 -0.92 -17.80
CA GLU A 58 -8.67 0.28 -18.57
C GLU A 58 -9.48 1.48 -18.12
N ALA A 59 -8.87 2.66 -18.12
CA ALA A 59 -9.53 3.92 -17.78
C ALA A 59 -8.98 5.09 -18.61
N GLN A 60 -9.84 6.05 -18.93
CA GLN A 60 -9.47 7.29 -19.62
C GLN A 60 -8.80 8.28 -18.65
N LEU A 61 -7.83 9.05 -19.13
CA LEU A 61 -7.17 10.13 -18.37
C LEU A 61 -8.04 11.39 -18.31
N PRO A 62 -8.20 12.05 -17.14
CA PRO A 62 -7.45 11.81 -15.90
C PRO A 62 -8.01 10.65 -15.05
N VAL A 63 -7.11 9.91 -14.41
CA VAL A 63 -7.43 8.81 -13.49
C VAL A 63 -6.70 9.01 -12.17
N PHE A 64 -7.36 8.66 -11.05
CA PHE A 64 -6.76 8.65 -9.72
C PHE A 64 -6.41 7.22 -9.33
N ILE A 65 -5.14 6.94 -9.06
CA ILE A 65 -4.64 5.59 -8.78
C ILE A 65 -4.14 5.51 -7.34
N THR A 66 -4.55 4.48 -6.60
CA THR A 66 -3.86 4.07 -5.38
C THR A 66 -3.05 2.81 -5.61
N ILE A 67 -1.77 2.91 -5.26
CA ILE A 67 -0.81 1.83 -5.43
C ILE A 67 -0.91 0.86 -4.25
N ASP A 68 -0.94 -0.43 -4.54
CA ASP A 68 -0.87 -1.48 -3.54
C ASP A 68 0.57 -1.62 -2.97
N PRO A 69 0.77 -1.97 -1.69
CA PRO A 69 2.13 -2.14 -1.13
C PRO A 69 2.97 -3.21 -1.84
N SER A 70 2.35 -4.17 -2.53
CA SER A 70 3.06 -5.18 -3.31
C SER A 70 3.61 -4.66 -4.65
N TYR A 71 3.24 -3.44 -5.08
CA TYR A 71 3.74 -2.82 -6.30
C TYR A 71 5.26 -2.76 -6.30
N LYS A 72 5.86 -3.17 -7.42
CA LYS A 72 7.29 -3.05 -7.66
C LYS A 72 7.52 -2.25 -8.95
N PRO A 73 8.28 -1.14 -8.90
CA PRO A 73 8.56 -0.37 -10.11
C PRO A 73 9.33 -1.24 -11.11
N SER A 74 8.85 -1.28 -12.35
CA SER A 74 9.47 -2.00 -13.45
C SER A 74 9.88 -1.02 -14.54
N PHE A 75 11.16 -1.03 -14.91
CA PHE A 75 11.72 -0.19 -15.98
C PHE A 75 12.13 -1.10 -17.14
N LYS A 76 11.24 -1.24 -18.12
CA LYS A 76 11.36 -2.18 -19.25
C LYS A 76 12.31 -1.66 -20.32
N THR A 77 12.39 -0.33 -20.53
CA THR A 77 13.21 0.26 -21.59
C THR A 77 14.51 0.89 -21.08
N ILE A 78 15.52 1.02 -21.95
CA ILE A 78 16.77 1.73 -21.64
C ILE A 78 16.48 3.17 -21.24
N SER A 79 15.61 3.86 -22.01
CA SER A 79 15.20 5.24 -21.73
C SER A 79 14.59 5.39 -20.34
N GLN A 80 13.71 4.46 -19.92
CA GLN A 80 13.14 4.45 -18.57
C GLN A 80 14.22 4.28 -17.48
N ARG A 81 15.18 3.37 -17.68
CA ARG A 81 16.27 3.14 -16.72
C ARG A 81 17.21 4.34 -16.60
N LEU A 82 17.57 4.97 -17.73
CA LEU A 82 18.38 6.18 -17.75
C LEU A 82 17.66 7.35 -17.08
N ALA A 83 16.37 7.52 -17.36
CA ALA A 83 15.52 8.52 -16.72
C ALA A 83 15.48 8.29 -15.19
N PHE A 84 15.28 7.04 -14.75
CA PHE A 84 15.29 6.70 -13.33
C PHE A 84 16.61 7.10 -12.64
N VAL A 85 17.76 6.77 -13.23
CA VAL A 85 19.07 7.14 -12.66
C VAL A 85 19.25 8.66 -12.59
N LYS A 86 18.89 9.37 -13.67
CA LYS A 86 18.95 10.84 -13.72
C LYS A 86 18.08 11.47 -12.64
N TYR A 87 16.80 11.12 -12.58
CA TYR A 87 15.85 11.70 -11.62
C TYR A 87 16.14 11.29 -10.19
N LYS A 88 16.68 10.09 -9.95
CA LYS A 88 17.14 9.68 -8.62
C LYS A 88 18.28 10.58 -8.13
N LYS A 89 19.30 10.84 -8.96
CA LYS A 89 20.39 11.75 -8.63
C LYS A 89 19.87 13.17 -8.36
N GLU A 90 18.98 13.65 -9.21
CA GLU A 90 18.35 14.96 -9.05
C GLU A 90 17.54 15.05 -7.75
N ALA A 91 16.72 14.04 -7.44
CA ALA A 91 15.93 14.00 -6.22
C ALA A 91 16.80 14.04 -4.96
N ILE A 92 17.91 13.30 -4.93
CA ILE A 92 18.88 13.33 -3.82
C ILE A 92 19.45 14.75 -3.63
N ASN A 93 19.90 15.38 -4.73
CA ASN A 93 20.45 16.73 -4.66
C ASN A 93 19.41 17.75 -4.19
N ARG A 94 18.17 17.67 -4.70
CA ARG A 94 17.07 18.55 -4.29
C ARG A 94 16.67 18.33 -2.83
N ALA A 95 16.73 17.09 -2.33
CA ALA A 95 16.43 16.79 -0.93
C ALA A 95 17.50 17.34 0.03
N GLN A 96 18.77 17.37 -0.38
CA GLN A 96 19.84 17.99 0.42
C GLN A 96 19.65 19.51 0.56
N ASP A 97 19.20 20.18 -0.50
CA ASP A 97 18.83 21.61 -0.50
C ASP A 97 17.30 21.81 -0.50
N TYR A 98 16.58 21.03 0.32
CA TYR A 98 15.11 21.00 0.25
C TYR A 98 14.47 22.37 0.47
N LYS A 99 15.10 23.25 1.26
CA LYS A 99 14.57 24.59 1.58
C LYS A 99 14.35 25.43 0.31
N ARG A 100 15.18 25.25 -0.72
CA ARG A 100 15.04 25.94 -2.01
C ARG A 100 13.82 25.47 -2.80
N TYR A 101 13.37 24.22 -2.59
CA TYR A 101 12.31 23.60 -3.38
C TYR A 101 10.98 23.44 -2.62
N LEU A 102 11.02 23.42 -1.29
CA LEU A 102 9.85 23.27 -0.43
C LEU A 102 8.98 24.53 -0.48
N LYS A 103 7.73 24.36 -0.91
CA LYS A 103 6.70 25.39 -0.83
C LYS A 103 5.78 25.09 0.34
N ILE A 104 5.58 26.08 1.20
CA ILE A 104 4.66 25.99 2.33
C ILE A 104 3.40 26.76 1.94
N PHE A 105 2.24 26.10 2.06
CA PHE A 105 0.95 26.70 1.83
C PHE A 105 0.14 26.67 3.12
N ASN A 106 -0.53 27.77 3.43
CA ASN A 106 -1.54 27.81 4.46
C ASN A 106 -2.96 27.75 3.85
N ALA A 107 -3.97 27.59 4.71
CA ALA A 107 -5.37 27.47 4.29
C ALA A 107 -5.85 28.68 3.46
N GLN A 108 -5.41 29.89 3.83
CA GLN A 108 -5.77 31.12 3.13
C GLN A 108 -5.19 31.17 1.71
N GLN A 109 -3.91 30.80 1.54
CA GLN A 109 -3.24 30.75 0.24
C GLN A 109 -3.85 29.70 -0.70
N LEU A 110 -4.39 28.62 -0.15
CA LEU A 110 -5.08 27.58 -0.91
C LEU A 110 -6.56 27.89 -1.16
N GLY A 111 -7.11 28.95 -0.55
CA GLY A 111 -8.52 29.30 -0.67
C GLY A 111 -9.47 28.20 -0.17
N VAL A 112 -9.03 27.38 0.79
CA VAL A 112 -9.88 26.32 1.36
C VAL A 112 -10.89 26.90 2.33
N ASP A 113 -12.14 26.46 2.22
CA ASP A 113 -13.18 26.77 3.20
C ASP A 113 -12.92 25.98 4.49
N LEU A 114 -12.70 26.73 5.58
CA LEU A 114 -12.38 26.19 6.90
C LEU A 114 -13.47 25.27 7.47
N LYS A 115 -14.71 25.35 6.95
CA LYS A 115 -15.80 24.46 7.32
C LYS A 115 -15.64 23.03 6.80
N PHE A 116 -14.78 22.81 5.81
CA PHE A 116 -14.56 21.50 5.18
C PHE A 116 -13.17 20.91 5.47
N VAL A 117 -12.38 21.53 6.35
CA VAL A 117 -11.03 21.07 6.70
C VAL A 117 -10.83 21.02 8.22
N GLY A 118 -9.91 20.17 8.67
CA GLY A 118 -9.65 19.98 10.10
C GLY A 118 -10.84 19.33 10.83
N LEU A 119 -10.90 19.53 12.16
CA LEU A 119 -11.97 19.00 12.99
C LEU A 119 -13.38 19.51 12.58
N PRO A 120 -13.58 20.80 12.23
CA PRO A 120 -14.90 21.30 11.82
C PRO A 120 -15.47 20.61 10.57
N GLY A 121 -14.61 20.22 9.63
CA GLY A 121 -15.01 19.52 8.41
C GLY A 121 -15.04 18.00 8.52
N SER A 122 -14.68 17.43 9.68
CA SER A 122 -14.61 15.99 9.87
C SER A 122 -15.97 15.41 10.22
N PRO A 123 -16.53 14.47 9.43
CA PRO A 123 -17.77 13.79 9.79
C PRO A 123 -17.57 12.77 10.92
N THR A 124 -16.33 12.42 11.24
CA THR A 124 -15.98 11.45 12.28
C THR A 124 -15.17 12.11 13.40
N ILE A 125 -15.36 11.64 14.63
CA ILE A 125 -14.67 12.15 15.82
C ILE A 125 -14.13 10.95 16.59
N VAL A 126 -12.83 10.96 16.91
CA VAL A 126 -12.20 9.95 17.76
C VAL A 126 -12.52 10.27 19.21
N TYR A 127 -13.43 9.49 19.81
CA TYR A 127 -13.85 9.70 21.20
C TYR A 127 -12.77 9.28 22.22
N LYS A 128 -12.12 8.14 22.00
CA LYS A 128 -11.11 7.58 22.90
C LYS A 128 -10.12 6.71 22.13
N VAL A 129 -8.85 6.78 22.50
CA VAL A 129 -7.80 5.87 22.03
C VAL A 129 -7.39 4.99 23.21
N GLU A 130 -7.69 3.70 23.13
CA GLU A 130 -7.30 2.73 24.15
C GLU A 130 -6.12 1.90 23.64
N LYS A 131 -5.14 1.65 24.50
CA LYS A 131 -4.11 0.66 24.20
C LYS A 131 -4.74 -0.71 24.28
N ILE A 132 -4.76 -1.43 23.17
CA ILE A 132 -5.16 -2.83 23.17
C ILE A 132 -4.19 -3.57 24.11
N PRO A 133 -4.68 -4.18 25.20
CA PRO A 133 -3.81 -4.93 26.09
C PRO A 133 -3.18 -6.06 25.27
N LYS A 134 -1.84 -6.09 25.23
CA LYS A 134 -1.12 -7.20 24.60
C LYS A 134 -1.55 -8.46 25.34
N ALA A 135 -2.32 -9.32 24.68
CA ALA A 135 -2.59 -10.64 25.21
C ALA A 135 -1.23 -11.26 25.58
N LYS A 136 -1.09 -11.74 26.83
CA LYS A 136 0.11 -12.50 27.21
C LYS A 136 0.26 -13.60 26.15
N ALA A 137 1.40 -13.65 25.47
CA ALA A 137 1.63 -14.63 24.43
C ALA A 137 1.49 -16.03 25.03
N SER A 138 0.32 -16.66 24.84
CA SER A 138 0.08 -18.05 25.26
C SER A 138 0.79 -19.04 24.36
N ARG A 139 1.25 -18.58 23.19
CA ARG A 139 2.03 -19.36 22.24
C ARG A 139 3.45 -19.53 22.78
N LYS A 140 3.80 -20.78 23.09
CA LYS A 140 5.19 -21.18 23.31
C LYS A 140 5.83 -21.37 21.93
N ALA A 141 6.87 -20.59 21.63
CA ALA A 141 7.70 -20.77 20.46
C ALA A 141 8.96 -21.53 20.88
N GLU A 142 9.30 -22.59 20.15
CA GLU A 142 10.58 -23.28 20.27
C GLU A 142 11.52 -22.73 19.19
N ILE A 143 12.71 -22.28 19.58
CA ILE A 143 13.73 -21.83 18.63
C ILE A 143 14.48 -23.06 18.15
N VAL A 144 14.55 -23.22 16.83
CA VAL A 144 15.19 -24.36 16.17
C VAL A 144 16.39 -23.87 15.37
N ASP A 145 17.52 -24.55 15.54
CA ASP A 145 18.70 -24.36 14.70
C ASP A 145 18.56 -25.15 13.40
N GLY A 146 18.51 -24.45 12.26
CA GLY A 146 18.41 -25.05 10.93
C GLY A 146 19.70 -25.72 10.44
N SER A 147 20.79 -25.69 11.21
CA SER A 147 22.00 -26.45 10.92
C SER A 147 22.07 -27.78 11.68
N ASP A 148 21.21 -27.98 12.69
CA ASP A 148 21.12 -29.22 13.46
C ASP A 148 20.05 -30.15 12.87
N SER A 149 20.51 -31.25 12.26
CA SER A 149 19.65 -32.25 11.64
C SER A 149 18.64 -32.86 12.59
N GLU A 150 18.97 -33.02 13.88
CA GLU A 150 18.08 -33.62 14.87
C GLU A 150 16.96 -32.66 15.28
N GLN A 151 17.24 -31.36 15.37
CA GLN A 151 16.20 -30.38 15.63
C GLN A 151 15.25 -30.23 14.44
N ILE A 152 15.75 -30.26 13.20
CA ILE A 152 14.90 -30.29 12.00
C ILE A 152 14.02 -31.54 12.01
N ARG A 153 14.58 -32.71 12.35
CA ARG A 153 13.83 -33.95 12.43
C ARG A 153 12.66 -33.84 13.40
N LYS A 154 12.85 -33.24 14.58
CA LYS A 154 11.77 -32.99 15.56
C LYS A 154 10.65 -32.12 14.98
N VAL A 155 10.99 -31.07 14.23
CA VAL A 155 10.00 -30.21 13.56
C VAL A 155 9.20 -30.99 12.52
N VAL A 156 9.87 -31.77 11.67
CA VAL A 156 9.21 -32.58 10.64
C VAL A 156 8.29 -33.63 11.25
N THR A 157 8.72 -34.32 12.31
CA THR A 157 7.87 -35.27 13.04
C THR A 157 6.63 -34.57 13.60
N LYS A 158 6.80 -33.38 14.20
CA LYS A 158 5.68 -32.59 14.74
C LYS A 158 4.68 -32.19 13.66
N ILE A 159 5.17 -31.79 12.48
CA ILE A 159 4.32 -31.45 11.33
C ILE A 159 3.54 -32.69 10.87
N HIS A 160 4.20 -33.85 10.78
CA HIS A 160 3.55 -35.11 10.38
C HIS A 160 2.47 -35.54 11.39
N GLU A 161 2.73 -35.43 12.69
CA GLU A 161 1.75 -35.72 13.75
C GLU A 161 0.49 -34.85 13.60
N VAL A 162 0.66 -33.53 13.45
CA VAL A 162 -0.46 -32.57 13.34
C VAL A 162 -1.26 -32.81 12.06
N LEU A 163 -0.60 -33.05 10.93
CA LEU A 163 -1.29 -33.34 9.67
C LEU A 163 -2.00 -34.70 9.69
N GLY A 164 -1.42 -35.70 10.35
CA GLY A 164 -2.05 -37.01 10.54
C GLY A 164 -3.32 -36.94 11.39
N GLU A 165 -3.33 -36.15 12.46
CA GLU A 165 -4.52 -35.93 13.30
C GLU A 165 -5.63 -35.17 12.57
N MET A 166 -5.28 -34.26 11.65
CA MET A 166 -6.26 -33.52 10.84
C MET A 166 -6.97 -34.37 9.78
N ILE A 167 -6.37 -35.48 9.32
CA ILE A 167 -6.95 -36.39 8.31
C ILE A 167 -7.97 -37.36 8.94
N ILE A 168 -7.89 -37.57 10.26
CA ILE A 168 -8.74 -38.53 11.00
C ILE A 168 -10.03 -37.87 11.54
N ARG A 169 -10.21 -36.56 11.37
CA ARG A 169 -11.46 -35.82 11.65
C ARG A 169 -12.17 -35.40 10.38
#